data_AF-A0A7C2GA46-F1
#
_entry.id   AF-A0A7C2GA46-F1
#
_cell.length_a   1.000
_cell.length_b   1.000
_cell.length_c   1.000
_cell.angle_alpha   90.00
_cell.angle_beta   90.00
_cell.angle_gamma   90.00
#
_symmetry.space_group_name_H-M   'P 1'
#
loop_
_entity.id
_entity.type
_entity.pdbx_description
1 polymer ?
#
loop_
_entity_poly.entity_id
_entity_poly.type
_entity_poly.pdbx_seq_one_letter_code
_entity_poly.pdbx_strand_id
1 'polypeptide(L)' 'MDGLERELAGRAQVLRVNVAEPAGRELFSRWNLEVVPTFLVFDTNGREVYRATGFPDQGAILKALNL' A
#
# COMPACT_ATOMS: atom_id res chain seq x y z
N MET A 1 -0.82 -8.37 -11.13
CA MET A 1 -1.28 -7.39 -10.11
C MET A 1 -1.48 -6.02 -10.76
N ASP A 2 -1.89 -5.99 -12.03
CA ASP A 2 -1.85 -4.78 -12.87
C ASP A 2 -3.19 -4.03 -12.89
N GLY A 3 -4.19 -4.54 -12.17
CA GLY A 3 -5.51 -3.93 -12.05
C GLY A 3 -5.55 -2.78 -11.04
N LEU A 4 -4.87 -2.90 -9.90
CA LEU A 4 -4.95 -1.89 -8.83
C LEU A 4 -4.36 -0.55 -9.25
N GLU A 5 -3.22 -0.54 -9.94
CA GLU A 5 -2.59 0.68 -10.46
C GLU A 5 -3.47 1.37 -11.52
N ARG A 6 -4.14 0.59 -12.37
CA ARG A 6 -5.08 1.10 -13.38
C ARG A 6 -6.33 1.72 -12.74
N GLU A 7 -6.87 1.08 -11.71
CA GLU A 7 -8.10 1.50 -11.05
C GLU A 7 -7.88 2.72 -10.14
N LEU A 8 -6.69 2.81 -9.52
CA LEU A 8 -6.28 3.96 -8.73
C LEU A 8 -5.66 5.08 -9.59
N ALA A 9 -5.49 4.86 -10.89
CA ALA A 9 -4.92 5.86 -11.79
C ALA A 9 -5.71 7.17 -11.72
N GLY A 10 -5.02 8.26 -11.40
CA GLY A 10 -5.62 9.59 -11.25
C GLY A 10 -6.38 9.81 -9.94
N ARG A 11 -6.51 8.80 -9.07
CA ARG A 11 -7.16 8.90 -7.76
C ARG A 11 -6.19 8.75 -6.59
N ALA A 12 -5.18 7.88 -6.72
CA ALA A 12 -4.15 7.69 -5.71
C ALA A 12 -2.81 7.31 -6.36
N GLN A 13 -1.71 7.69 -5.72
CA GLN A 13 -0.37 7.29 -6.14
C GLN A 13 -0.06 5.90 -5.58
N VAL A 14 0.26 4.95 -6.47
CA VAL A 14 0.68 3.60 -6.07
C VAL A 14 2.21 3.53 -6.11
N LEU A 15 2.83 3.18 -4.99
CA LEU A 15 4.28 2.99 -4.88
C LEU A 15 4.59 1.51 -4.65
N ARG A 16 5.40 0.92 -5.54
CA ARG A 16 5.89 -0.45 -5.39
C ARG A 16 7.27 -0.42 -4.77
N VAL A 17 7.39 -0.94 -3.56
CA VAL A 17 8.65 -0.97 -2.83
C VAL A 17 9.23 -2.39 -2.89
N ASN A 18 10.45 -2.50 -3.42
CA ASN A 18 11.19 -3.75 -3.38
C ASN A 18 11.88 -3.90 -2.02
N VAL A 19 11.36 -4.79 -1.17
CA VAL A 19 11.91 -5.04 0.17
C VAL A 19 13.33 -5.64 0.15
N ALA A 20 13.81 -6.12 -0.99
CA ALA A 20 15.18 -6.62 -1.12
C ALA A 20 16.21 -5.48 -1.20
N GLU A 21 15.81 -4.26 -1.58
CA GLU A 21 16.70 -3.10 -1.67
C GLU A 21 16.84 -2.38 -0.32
N PRO A 22 17.94 -1.64 -0.07
CA PRO A 22 18.19 -1.00 1.22
C PRO A 22 17.04 -0.11 1.72
N ALA A 23 16.50 0.75 0.85
CA ALA A 23 15.37 1.62 1.19
C ALA A 23 14.09 0.82 1.50
N GLY A 24 13.86 -0.28 0.78
CA GLY A 24 12.72 -1.16 1.03
C GLY A 24 12.84 -1.92 2.35
N ARG A 25 14.05 -2.39 2.71
CA ARG A 25 14.32 -3.01 4.02
C ARG A 25 14.09 -2.04 5.16
N GLU A 26 14.54 -0.78 5.00
CA GLU A 26 14.32 0.26 6.00
C GLU A 26 12.83 0.51 6.21
N LEU A 27 12.05 0.64 5.13
CA LEU A 27 10.60 0.80 5.21
C LEU A 27 9.92 -0.43 5.83
N PHE A 28 10.35 -1.64 5.49
CA PHE A 28 9.81 -2.88 6.04
C PHE A 28 9.96 -2.92 7.57
N SER A 29 11.15 -2.57 8.08
CA SER A 29 11.39 -2.46 9.53
C SER A 29 10.64 -1.29 10.16
N ARG A 30 10.66 -0.11 9.54
CA ARG A 30 10.02 1.11 10.08
C ARG A 30 8.52 0.95 10.29
N TRP A 31 7.86 0.22 9.39
CA TRP A 31 6.43 -0.07 9.46
C TRP A 31 6.10 -1.38 10.17
N ASN A 32 7.13 -2.04 10.73
CA ASN A 32 7.02 -3.27 11.49
C ASN A 32 6.28 -4.38 10.71
N LEU A 33 6.62 -4.52 9.43
CA LEU A 33 6.04 -5.51 8.54
C LEU A 33 6.67 -6.88 8.78
N GLU A 34 5.88 -7.94 8.60
CA GLU A 34 6.32 -9.31 8.89
C GLU A 34 6.22 -10.24 7.67
N VAL A 35 5.41 -9.87 6.67
CA VAL A 35 5.11 -10.71 5.52
C VAL A 35 5.07 -9.90 4.22
N VAL A 36 5.37 -10.56 3.10
CA VAL A 36 5.22 -10.01 1.76
C VAL A 36 4.24 -10.84 0.91
N PRO A 37 3.44 -10.23 0.02
CA PRO A 37 3.26 -8.77 -0.12
C PRO A 37 2.44 -8.19 1.04
N THR A 38 2.72 -6.92 1.41
CA THR A 38 1.89 -6.13 2.33
C THR A 38 1.53 -4.81 1.68
N PHE A 39 0.28 -4.40 1.81
CA PHE A 39 -0.28 -3.16 1.33
C PHE A 39 -0.50 -2.21 2.50
N LEU A 40 0.07 -1.03 2.40
CA LEU A 40 -0.19 0.09 3.29
C LEU A 40 -0.86 1.19 2.48
N VAL A 41 -1.95 1.75 3.00
CA VAL A 41 -2.71 2.82 2.37
C VAL A 41 -2.70 4.02 3.29
N PHE A 42 -2.36 5.17 2.73
CA PHE A 42 -2.22 6.43 3.44
C PHE A 42 -3.24 7.44 2.93
N ASP A 43 -3.79 8.25 3.83
CA ASP A 43 -4.59 9.42 3.45
C ASP A 43 -3.70 10.60 2.98
N THR A 44 -4.32 11.72 2.60
CA THR A 44 -3.63 12.92 2.11
C THR A 44 -2.74 13.60 3.16
N ASN A 45 -2.88 13.27 4.44
CA ASN A 45 -2.03 13.75 5.52
C ASN A 45 -0.89 12.77 5.85
N GLY A 46 -0.78 11.68 5.09
CA GLY A 46 0.22 10.64 5.30
C GLY A 46 -0.11 9.69 6.46
N ARG A 47 -1.35 9.67 6.94
CA ARG A 47 -1.76 8.75 8.02
C ARG A 47 -2.17 7.41 7.42
N GLU A 48 -1.68 6.31 8.00
CA GLU A 48 -2.11 4.97 7.61
C GLU A 48 -3.60 4.78 7.93
N VAL A 49 -4.41 4.49 6.92
CA VAL A 49 -5.85 4.27 7.04
C VAL A 49 -6.27 2.83 6.75
N TYR A 50 -5.39 2.05 6.10
CA TYR A 50 -5.64 0.65 5.83
C TYR A 50 -4.34 -0.13 5.64
N ARG A 51 -4.35 -1.39 6.11
CA ARG A 51 -3.26 -2.35 6.00
C ARG A 51 -3.81 -3.72 5.65
N ALA A 52 -3.19 -4.39 4.67
CA ALA A 52 -3.52 -5.77 4.32
C ALA A 52 -2.28 -6.59 3.96
N THR A 53 -2.20 -7.78 4.50
CA THR A 53 -1.21 -8.79 4.14
C THR A 53 -1.75 -9.70 3.04
N GLY A 54 -0.93 -10.06 2.06
CA GLY A 54 -1.37 -10.88 0.93
C GLY A 54 -2.13 -10.06 -0.13
N PHE A 55 -3.25 -10.59 -0.62
CA PHE A 55 -4.05 -9.91 -1.63
C PHE A 55 -5.06 -8.97 -0.97
N PRO A 56 -5.02 -7.66 -1.23
CA PRO A 56 -5.92 -6.71 -0.60
C PRO A 56 -7.30 -6.75 -1.25
N ASP A 57 -8.35 -6.49 -0.46
CA ASP A 57 -9.67 -6.18 -0.99
C ASP A 57 -9.67 -4.76 -1.59
N GLN A 58 -10.00 -4.66 -2.87
CA GLN A 58 -9.97 -3.38 -3.59
C GLN A 58 -11.06 -2.42 -3.10
N GLY A 59 -12.26 -2.92 -2.77
CA GLY A 59 -13.34 -2.10 -2.25
C GLY A 59 -12.99 -1.49 -0.89
N ALA A 60 -12.26 -2.22 -0.06
CA ALA A 60 -11.76 -1.76 1.22
C ALA A 60 -10.73 -0.63 1.04
N ILE A 61 -9.84 -0.71 0.04
CA ILE A 61 -8.89 0.36 -0.27
C ILE A 61 -9.63 1.64 -0.69
N LEU A 62 -10.58 1.54 -1.63
CA LEU A 62 -11.34 2.71 -2.10
C LEU A 62 -12.13 3.36 -0.96
N LYS A 63 -12.81 2.53 -0.16
CA LYS A 63 -13.54 2.99 1.02
C LYS A 63 -12.63 3.67 2.04
N ALA A 64 -11.43 3.13 2.28
CA ALA A 64 -10.47 3.73 3.22
C ALA A 64 -9.94 5.09 2.74
N LEU A 65 -9.88 5.29 1.42
CA LEU A 65 -9.47 6.56 0.79
C LEU A 65 -10.64 7.54 0.63
N ASN A 66 -11.86 7.17 1.02
CA ASN A 66 -13.09 7.91 0.72
C ASN A 66 -13.26 8.21 -0.79
N LEU A 67 -12.94 7.23 -1.64
CA LEU A 67 -13.01 7.29 -3.12
C LEU A 67 -14.13 6.45 -3.73
#